data_AF-A0A8J7UC77-F1
#
_entry.id   AF-A0A8J7UC77-F1
#
_cell.length_a   1.000
_cell.length_b   1.000
_cell.length_c   1.000
_cell.angle_alpha   90.00
_cell.angle_beta   90.00
_cell.angle_gamma   90.00
#
_symmetry.space_group_name_H-M   'P 1'
#
loop_
_entity.id
_entity.type
_entity.pdbx_description
1 polymer ?
#
loop_
_entity_poly.entity_id
_entity_poly.type
_entity_poly.pdbx_seq_one_letter_code
_entity_poly.pdbx_strand_id
1 'polypeptide(L)' 'MPITSKSLSNSWLLIAKHHVYEAGALQISTSLEAECNFMFSADADLVIMAEKENVKAVNIEAEPGMALEILRKDGERP' A
#
# COMPACT_ATOMS: atom_id res chain seq x y z
N MET A 1 9.83 2.13 7.82
CA MET A 1 10.03 1.27 9.01
C MET A 1 10.63 -0.06 8.58
N PRO A 2 11.43 -0.73 9.43
CA PRO A 2 11.79 -2.13 9.19
C PRO A 2 10.54 -3.04 9.25
N ILE A 3 10.61 -4.21 8.62
CA ILE A 3 9.58 -5.25 8.74
C ILE A 3 9.55 -5.73 10.20
N THR A 4 8.35 -5.79 10.78
CA THR A 4 8.16 -6.27 12.15
C THR A 4 7.59 -7.69 12.12
N SER A 5 7.63 -8.39 13.24
CA SER A 5 6.93 -9.68 13.37
C SER A 5 5.42 -9.54 13.16
N LYS A 6 4.84 -8.37 13.51
CA LYS A 6 3.44 -8.05 13.27
C LYS A 6 3.16 -7.89 11.77
N SER A 7 3.91 -7.06 11.06
CA SER A 7 3.69 -6.88 9.61
C SER A 7 3.96 -8.16 8.82
N LEU A 8 4.93 -8.96 9.26
CA LEU A 8 5.22 -10.27 8.67
C LEU A 8 4.13 -11.30 8.94
N SER A 9 3.60 -11.38 10.16
CA SER A 9 2.53 -12.35 10.46
C SER A 9 1.21 -11.97 9.79
N ASN A 10 0.88 -10.70 9.74
CA ASN A 10 -0.31 -10.20 9.06
C ASN A 10 -0.24 -10.35 7.54
N SER A 11 0.95 -10.24 6.92
CA SER A 11 1.08 -10.46 5.48
C SER A 11 0.66 -11.88 5.07
N TRP A 12 0.91 -12.90 5.88
CA TRP A 12 0.43 -14.26 5.62
C TRP A 12 -1.09 -14.37 5.54
N LEU A 13 -1.82 -13.62 6.37
CA LEU A 13 -3.28 -13.56 6.29
C LEU A 13 -3.75 -12.92 4.98
N LEU A 14 -3.04 -11.88 4.52
CA LEU A 14 -3.34 -11.22 3.25
C LEU A 14 -3.07 -12.11 2.03
N ILE A 15 -1.98 -12.87 2.05
CA ILE A 15 -1.67 -13.88 1.01
C ILE A 15 -2.83 -14.88 0.90
N ALA A 16 -3.29 -15.42 2.03
CA ALA A 16 -4.37 -16.39 2.05
C ALA A 16 -5.73 -15.79 1.62
N LYS A 17 -6.00 -14.53 1.98
CA LYS A 17 -7.27 -13.84 1.71
C LYS A 17 -7.40 -13.37 0.26
N HIS A 18 -6.34 -12.81 -0.31
CA HIS A 18 -6.36 -12.15 -1.62
C HIS A 18 -5.57 -12.88 -2.70
N HIS A 19 -4.85 -13.94 -2.34
CA HIS A 19 -3.94 -14.64 -3.25
C HIS A 19 -2.89 -13.71 -3.87
N VAL A 20 -2.44 -12.72 -3.09
CA VAL A 20 -1.40 -11.77 -3.46
C VAL A 20 -0.01 -12.36 -3.19
N TYR A 21 0.97 -11.98 -4.00
CA TYR A 21 2.36 -12.37 -3.81
C TYR A 21 2.93 -11.83 -2.48
N GLU A 22 3.88 -12.54 -1.88
CA GLU A 22 4.44 -12.26 -0.55
C GLU A 22 4.90 -10.81 -0.40
N ALA A 23 5.57 -10.27 -1.43
CA ALA A 23 6.07 -8.89 -1.40
C ALA A 23 4.93 -7.86 -1.34
N GLY A 24 3.85 -8.07 -2.11
CA GLY A 24 2.68 -7.19 -2.12
C GLY A 24 1.90 -7.28 -0.81
N ALA A 25 1.74 -8.49 -0.27
CA ALA A 25 1.14 -8.70 1.04
C ALA A 25 1.90 -7.95 2.14
N LEU A 26 3.23 -8.04 2.11
CA LEU A 26 4.10 -7.39 3.09
C LEU A 26 4.09 -5.88 2.95
N GLN A 27 4.00 -5.37 1.72
CA GLN A 27 3.82 -3.95 1.45
C GLN A 27 2.52 -3.42 2.06
N ILE A 28 1.38 -4.06 1.77
CA ILE A 28 0.07 -3.68 2.34
C ILE A 28 0.11 -3.74 3.87
N SER A 29 0.60 -4.85 4.43
CA SER A 29 0.62 -5.01 5.89
C SER A 29 1.53 -3.99 6.58
N THR A 30 2.65 -3.62 5.97
CA THR A 30 3.56 -2.62 6.53
C THR A 30 2.96 -1.22 6.40
N SER A 31 2.27 -0.92 5.30
CA SER A 31 1.54 0.34 5.13
C SER A 31 0.43 0.52 6.17
N LEU A 32 -0.30 -0.56 6.49
CA LEU A 32 -1.30 -0.56 7.57
C LEU A 32 -0.66 -0.31 8.94
N GLU A 33 0.42 -1.02 9.27
CA GLU A 33 1.09 -0.87 10.55
C GLU A 33 1.76 0.50 10.73
N ALA A 34 2.23 1.08 9.63
CA ALA A 34 2.80 2.42 9.60
C ALA A 34 1.76 3.54 9.50
N GLU A 35 0.47 3.20 9.41
CA GLU A 35 -0.62 4.16 9.21
C GLU A 35 -0.34 5.10 8.03
N CYS A 36 0.21 4.56 6.94
CA CYS A 36 0.56 5.36 5.77
C CYS A 36 -0.68 6.08 5.22
N ASN A 37 -0.52 7.36 4.88
CA ASN A 37 -1.58 8.14 4.26
C ASN A 37 -1.98 7.60 2.89
N PHE A 38 -0.99 7.15 2.10
CA PHE A 38 -1.15 6.58 0.77
C PHE A 38 -0.09 5.51 0.50
N MET A 39 -0.47 4.52 -0.32
CA MET A 39 0.42 3.54 -0.94
C MET A 39 0.48 3.79 -2.45
N PHE A 40 1.69 3.77 -3.03
CA PHE A 40 1.89 3.93 -4.47
C PHE A 40 2.38 2.63 -5.07
N SER A 41 1.82 2.25 -6.21
CA SER A 41 2.25 1.07 -6.97
C SER A 41 1.93 1.25 -8.45
N ALA A 42 2.66 0.58 -9.34
CA ALA A 42 2.28 0.43 -10.75
C ALA A 42 1.37 -0.81 -10.96
N ASP A 43 1.42 -1.76 -10.02
CA ASP A 43 0.64 -2.99 -10.05
C ASP A 43 -0.83 -2.70 -9.69
N ALA A 44 -1.73 -2.84 -10.67
CA ALA A 44 -3.15 -2.55 -10.53
C ALA A 44 -3.86 -3.52 -9.58
N ASP A 45 -3.50 -4.81 -9.59
CA ASP A 45 -4.12 -5.79 -8.70
C ASP A 45 -3.72 -5.51 -7.25
N LEU A 46 -2.46 -5.13 -7.03
CA LEU A 46 -1.98 -4.74 -5.71
C LEU A 46 -2.68 -3.48 -5.17
N VAL A 47 -2.95 -2.48 -6.03
CA VAL A 47 -3.73 -1.28 -5.67
C VAL A 47 -5.14 -1.68 -5.23
N ILE A 48 -5.83 -2.51 -6.02
CA ILE A 48 -7.19 -2.98 -5.69
C ILE A 48 -7.20 -3.75 -4.36
N MET A 49 -6.19 -4.59 -4.10
CA MET A 49 -6.09 -5.35 -2.85
C MET A 49 -5.80 -4.44 -1.65
N ALA A 50 -4.94 -3.44 -1.82
CA ALA A 50 -4.66 -2.44 -0.79
C ALA A 50 -5.95 -1.67 -0.40
N GLU A 51 -6.74 -1.25 -1.38
CA GLU A 51 -8.02 -0.56 -1.13
C GLU A 51 -9.03 -1.44 -0.40
N LYS A 52 -9.11 -2.74 -0.72
CA LYS A 52 -9.95 -3.71 0.00
C LYS A 52 -9.55 -3.86 1.48
N GLU A 53 -8.31 -3.53 1.81
CA GLU A 53 -7.80 -3.51 3.19
C GLU A 53 -7.81 -2.11 3.82
N ASN A 54 -8.51 -1.15 3.22
CA ASN A 54 -8.62 0.25 3.66
C ASN A 54 -7.30 1.03 3.62
N VAL A 55 -6.33 0.58 2.83
CA VAL A 55 -5.15 1.37 2.49
C VAL A 55 -5.50 2.22 1.26
N LYS A 56 -5.41 3.53 1.38
CA LYS A 56 -5.55 4.41 0.21
C LYS A 56 -4.39 4.13 -0.74
N ALA A 57 -4.67 3.73 -1.97
CA ALA A 57 -3.64 3.38 -2.93
C ALA A 57 -3.86 4.12 -4.26
N VAL A 58 -2.77 4.38 -4.99
CA VAL A 58 -2.82 5.03 -6.30
C VAL A 58 -1.95 4.28 -7.28
N ASN A 59 -2.51 3.99 -8.45
CA ASN A 59 -1.73 3.44 -9.56
C ASN A 59 -0.94 4.57 -10.23
N ILE A 60 0.39 4.55 -10.10
CA ILE A 60 1.25 5.62 -10.62
C ILE A 60 1.40 5.62 -12.14
N GLU A 61 1.16 4.49 -12.80
CA GLU A 61 1.23 4.39 -14.27
C GLU A 61 -0.10 4.79 -14.92
N ALA A 62 -1.22 4.39 -14.33
CA ALA A 62 -2.54 4.75 -14.81
C ALA A 62 -2.93 6.19 -14.46
N GLU A 63 -2.52 6.68 -13.28
CA GLU A 63 -2.93 7.98 -12.73
C GLU A 63 -1.75 8.85 -12.27
N PRO A 64 -0.74 9.12 -13.13
CA PRO A 64 0.46 9.85 -12.74
C PRO A 64 0.16 11.28 -12.24
N GLY A 65 -0.85 11.95 -12.82
CA GLY A 65 -1.26 13.29 -12.40
C GLY A 65 -1.80 13.33 -10.96
N MET A 66 -2.61 12.33 -10.58
CA MET A 66 -3.13 12.21 -9.21
C MET A 66 -2.00 11.91 -8.23
N ALA A 67 -1.10 10.98 -8.59
CA ALA A 67 0.04 10.64 -7.75
C ALA A 67 0.92 11.86 -7.45
N LEU A 68 1.22 12.68 -8.46
CA LEU A 68 1.98 13.92 -8.31
C LEU A 68 1.25 14.94 -7.42
N GLU A 69 -0.06 15.09 -7.58
CA GLU A 69 -0.84 16.02 -6.77
C GLU A 69 -0.84 15.61 -5.28
N ILE A 70 -0.97 14.31 -4.99
CA ILE A 70 -0.89 13.77 -3.62
C ILE A 70 0.48 14.05 -3.02
N LEU A 71 1.56 13.73 -3.74
CA LEU A 71 2.93 13.96 -3.26
C LEU A 71 3.19 15.45 -2.99
N ARG A 72 2.71 16.34 -3.86
CA ARG A 72 2.82 17.80 -3.65
C ARG A 72 2.11 18.24 -2.36
N LYS A 73 0.87 17.78 -2.14
CA LYS A 73 0.09 18.12 -0.94
C LYS A 73 0.67 17.51 0.34
N ASP A 74 1.29 16.34 0.26
CA ASP A 74 1.92 15.68 1.40
C ASP A 74 3.17 16.45 1.86
N GLY A 75 4.00 16.92 0.93
CA GLY A 75 5.19 17.73 1.23
C GLY A 75 4.89 19.16 1.72
N GLU A 76 3.65 19.63 1.58
CA GLU A 76 3.19 20.94 2.09
C GLU A 76 2.63 20.85 3.52
N ARG A 77 2.54 19.66 4.12
CA ARG A 77 2.11 19.52 5.51
C ARG A 77 3.24 19.97 6.45
N PRO A 78 2.95 20.83 7.44
CA PRO A 78 3.94 21.33 8.39
C PRO A 78 4.48 20.24 9.32
#